data_AF-A0A962E564-F1
#
_entry.id   AF-A0A962E564-F1
#
_cell.length_a   1.000
_cell.length_b   1.000
_cell.length_c   1.000
_cell.angle_alpha   90.00
_cell.angle_beta   90.00
_cell.angle_gamma   90.00
#
_symmetry.space_group_name_H-M   'P 1'
#
loop_
_entity.id
_entity.type
_entity.pdbx_description
1 polymer ?
#
loop_
_entity_poly.entity_id
_entity_poly.type
_entity_poly.pdbx_seq_one_letter_code
_entity_poly.pdbx_strand_id
1 'polypeptide(L)'
;RQRAASVTCAYRRDEANMPGSRREIKNSKDEGVQFLFNRQPVAILGQRQVEGVLIAETELGPADAQGRRAPRVIAGSESVLPADAVILAFGFQPEPPAWLSATSVEFEPGGRLRVAAESEPLPFQTRDPRIFAGGDMVRGSDLVVTAVYEGRQAAQSVLRFLGL
;
A
#
# COMPACT_ATOMS: atom_id res chain seq x y z
N ARG A 1 -10.93 2.72 -20.20
CA ARG A 1 -11.37 1.41 -20.79
C ARG A 1 -12.87 1.13 -20.64
N GLN A 2 -13.54 1.52 -19.54
CA GLN A 2 -15.00 1.40 -19.39
C GLN A 2 -15.78 2.67 -19.81
N ARG A 3 -15.17 3.52 -20.65
CA ARG A 3 -15.77 4.76 -21.19
C ARG A 3 -16.26 5.78 -20.14
N ALA A 4 -15.52 5.95 -19.04
CA ALA A 4 -15.72 7.09 -18.14
C ALA A 4 -15.53 8.41 -18.92
N ALA A 5 -16.41 9.38 -18.69
CA ALA A 5 -16.34 10.68 -19.36
C ALA A 5 -15.13 11.50 -18.88
N SER A 6 -14.78 11.37 -17.61
CA SER A 6 -13.58 11.95 -17.00
C SER A 6 -13.09 11.03 -15.87
N VAL A 7 -11.80 11.15 -15.54
CA VAL A 7 -11.19 10.41 -14.41
C VAL A 7 -10.29 11.37 -13.66
N THR A 8 -10.49 11.44 -12.34
CA THR A 8 -9.68 12.27 -11.44
C THR A 8 -9.00 11.39 -10.41
N CYS A 9 -7.68 11.54 -10.28
CA CYS A 9 -6.88 10.94 -9.22
C CYS A 9 -6.59 12.01 -8.17
N ALA A 10 -7.28 11.96 -7.03
CA ALA A 10 -6.98 12.80 -5.87
C ALA A 10 -5.89 12.14 -5.01
N TYR A 11 -4.76 12.82 -4.83
CA TYR A 11 -3.64 12.31 -4.05
C TYR A 11 -3.23 13.30 -2.96
N ARG A 12 -3.11 12.81 -1.73
CA ARG A 12 -2.87 13.62 -0.52
C ARG A 12 -1.46 14.19 -0.38
N ARG A 13 -0.58 14.01 -1.37
CA ARG A 13 0.78 14.57 -1.38
C ARG A 13 1.05 15.22 -2.73
N ASP A 14 2.20 15.88 -2.84
CA ASP A 14 2.68 16.43 -4.10
C ASP A 14 3.09 15.32 -5.11
N GLU A 15 3.32 15.72 -6.36
CA GLU A 15 3.71 14.83 -7.45
C GLU A 15 5.06 14.15 -7.21
N ALA A 16 6.01 14.84 -6.57
CA ALA A 16 7.34 14.31 -6.30
C ALA A 16 7.32 13.13 -5.31
N ASN A 17 6.31 13.09 -4.44
CA ASN A 17 6.08 12.04 -3.46
C ASN A 17 5.06 10.98 -3.92
N MET A 18 4.69 10.94 -5.21
CA MET A 18 3.83 9.90 -5.76
C MET A 18 4.61 8.59 -5.92
N PRO A 19 4.15 7.46 -5.36
CA PRO A 19 4.92 6.20 -5.34
C PRO A 19 4.91 5.46 -6.69
N GLY A 20 3.95 5.77 -7.58
CA GLY A 20 3.85 5.15 -8.90
C GLY A 20 5.03 5.50 -9.80
N SER A 21 5.29 4.67 -10.81
CA SER A 21 6.35 4.97 -11.77
C SER A 21 6.06 6.27 -12.52
N ARG A 22 7.08 7.12 -12.71
CA ARG A 22 6.95 8.35 -13.51
C ARG A 22 6.40 8.07 -14.91
N ARG A 23 6.74 6.91 -15.49
CA ARG A 23 6.22 6.47 -16.80
C ARG A 23 4.72 6.20 -16.74
N GLU A 24 4.23 5.56 -15.68
CA GLU A 24 2.81 5.25 -15.51
C GLU A 24 1.97 6.50 -15.25
N ILE A 25 2.51 7.44 -14.45
CA ILE A 25 1.90 8.75 -14.22
C ILE A 25 1.79 9.50 -15.54
N LYS A 26 2.87 9.55 -16.33
CA LYS A 26 2.87 10.20 -17.65
C LYS A 26 1.84 9.56 -18.58
N ASN A 27 1.82 8.23 -18.70
CA ASN A 27 0.86 7.52 -19.55
C ASN A 27 -0.58 7.81 -19.12
N SER A 28 -0.86 7.86 -17.81
CA SER A 28 -2.20 8.19 -17.30
C SER A 28 -2.60 9.63 -17.65
N LYS A 29 -1.67 10.59 -17.56
CA LYS A 29 -1.89 11.98 -18.00
C LYS A 29 -2.13 12.04 -19.52
N ASP A 30 -1.36 11.30 -20.31
CA ASP A 30 -1.52 11.20 -21.77
C ASP A 30 -2.87 10.57 -22.16
N GLU A 31 -3.42 9.68 -21.32
CA GLU A 31 -4.78 9.12 -21.44
C GLU A 31 -5.90 10.06 -20.95
N GLY A 32 -5.56 11.24 -20.41
CA GLY A 32 -6.52 12.27 -19.98
C GLY A 32 -6.91 12.23 -18.50
N VAL A 33 -6.21 11.45 -17.66
CA VAL A 33 -6.46 11.45 -16.21
C VAL A 33 -6.02 12.78 -15.60
N GLN A 34 -6.91 13.42 -14.85
CA GLN A 34 -6.61 14.63 -14.09
C GLN A 34 -6.03 14.24 -12.72
N PHE A 35 -4.82 14.71 -12.41
CA PHE A 35 -4.23 14.52 -11.09
C PHE A 35 -4.44 15.76 -10.24
N LEU A 36 -5.12 15.58 -9.10
CA LEU A 36 -5.26 16.59 -8.07
C LEU A 36 -4.32 16.22 -6.91
N PHE A 37 -3.11 16.76 -6.96
CA PHE A 37 -2.15 16.64 -5.88
C PHE A 37 -2.55 17.51 -4.69
N ASN A 38 -2.02 17.16 -3.53
CA ASN A 38 -2.35 17.85 -2.28
C ASN A 38 -3.86 17.92 -2.02
N ARG A 39 -4.57 16.83 -2.33
CA ARG A 39 -6.00 16.64 -2.06
C ARG A 39 -6.24 15.37 -1.27
N GLN A 40 -6.87 15.49 -0.11
CA GLN A 40 -7.24 14.37 0.73
C GLN A 40 -8.76 14.19 0.75
N PRO A 41 -9.29 13.01 0.35
CA PRO A 41 -10.68 12.67 0.59
C PRO A 41 -11.01 12.66 2.09
N VAL A 42 -12.14 13.28 2.45
CA VAL A 42 -12.67 13.39 3.82
C VAL A 42 -13.94 12.55 3.96
N ALA A 43 -14.86 12.66 3.00
CA ALA A 43 -16.12 11.91 2.99
C ALA A 43 -16.61 11.65 1.57
N ILE A 44 -17.29 10.52 1.36
CA ILE A 44 -18.08 10.28 0.15
C ILE A 44 -19.47 10.84 0.39
N LEU A 45 -19.97 11.63 -0.56
CA LEU A 45 -21.27 12.29 -0.48
C LEU A 45 -22.30 11.57 -1.35
N GLY A 46 -23.55 11.62 -0.90
CA GLY A 46 -24.69 10.99 -1.56
C GLY A 46 -25.42 10.01 -0.64
N GLN A 47 -26.69 9.72 -0.92
CA GLN A 47 -27.52 8.85 -0.09
C GLN A 47 -27.65 7.44 -0.65
N ARG A 48 -28.09 7.34 -1.92
CA ARG A 48 -28.32 6.07 -2.62
C ARG A 48 -27.24 5.75 -3.64
N GLN A 49 -26.55 6.77 -4.11
CA GLN A 49 -25.44 6.69 -5.06
C GLN A 49 -24.43 7.77 -4.69
N VAL A 50 -23.21 7.66 -5.22
CA VAL A 50 -22.20 8.71 -5.08
C VAL A 50 -22.65 9.92 -5.86
N GLU A 51 -22.57 11.10 -5.24
CA GLU A 51 -22.79 12.40 -5.87
C GLU A 51 -21.53 13.27 -5.85
N GLY A 52 -20.56 12.92 -4.99
CA GLY A 52 -19.25 13.55 -4.96
C GLY A 52 -18.39 13.06 -3.81
N VAL A 53 -17.22 13.67 -3.69
CA VAL A 53 -16.28 13.43 -2.60
C VAL A 53 -15.93 14.77 -1.98
N LEU A 54 -16.18 14.92 -0.68
CA LEU A 54 -15.64 16.03 0.10
C LEU A 54 -14.12 15.83 0.17
N ILE A 55 -13.36 16.78 -0.37
CA ILE A 55 -11.91 16.79 -0.37
C ILE A 55 -11.41 18.01 0.39
N ALA A 56 -10.28 17.88 1.07
CA ALA A 56 -9.57 18.99 1.69
C ALA A 56 -8.19 19.15 1.05
N GLU A 57 -7.68 20.38 1.03
CA GLU A 57 -6.30 20.63 0.64
C GLU A 57 -5.33 20.15 1.72
N THR A 58 -4.14 19.74 1.30
CA THR A 58 -3.10 19.30 2.22
C THR A 58 -1.77 19.97 1.95
N GLU A 59 -0.98 20.18 2.99
CA GLU A 59 0.43 20.54 2.88
C GLU A 59 1.32 19.46 3.48
N LEU A 60 2.55 19.34 2.97
CA LEU A 60 3.50 18.38 3.52
C LEU A 60 4.19 18.96 4.75
N GLY A 61 4.04 18.27 5.88
CA GLY A 61 4.79 18.57 7.10
C GLY A 61 6.30 18.33 6.95
N PRO A 62 7.06 18.47 8.05
CA PRO A 62 8.48 18.14 8.07
C PRO A 62 8.72 16.67 7.70
N ALA A 63 9.89 16.38 7.14
CA ALA A 63 10.32 15.02 6.89
C ALA A 63 10.57 14.29 8.21
N ASP A 64 10.12 13.04 8.30
CA ASP A 64 10.48 12.14 9.39
C ASP A 64 11.91 11.59 9.21
N ALA A 65 12.36 10.75 10.17
CA ALA A 65 13.69 10.13 10.14
C ALA A 65 13.95 9.25 8.89
N GLN A 66 12.89 8.91 8.14
CA GLN A 66 12.94 8.10 6.92
C GLN A 66 12.75 8.97 5.66
N GLY A 67 12.76 10.30 5.82
CA GLY A 67 12.54 11.27 4.74
C GLY A 67 11.09 11.42 4.31
N ARG A 68 10.14 10.69 4.92
CA ARG A 68 8.73 10.73 4.53
C ARG A 68 8.06 11.94 5.15
N ARG A 69 7.28 12.64 4.33
CA ARG A 69 6.51 13.81 4.76
C ARG A 69 5.06 13.43 4.98
N ALA A 70 4.57 13.67 6.20
CA ALA A 70 3.17 13.45 6.53
C ALA A 70 2.32 14.61 5.98
N PRO A 71 1.26 14.33 5.21
CA PRO A 71 0.34 15.38 4.79
C PRO A 71 -0.47 15.88 5.98
N ARG A 72 -0.70 17.19 6.04
CA ARG A 72 -1.53 17.88 7.03
C ARG A 72 -2.66 18.59 6.31
N VAL A 73 -3.89 18.42 6.80
CA VAL A 73 -5.07 19.06 6.24
C VAL A 73 -5.04 20.56 6.54
N ILE A 74 -5.31 21.38 5.53
CA ILE A 74 -5.52 22.81 5.68
C ILE A 74 -6.97 23.02 6.10
N ALA A 75 -7.20 23.48 7.34
CA ALA A 75 -8.54 23.65 7.87
C ALA A 75 -9.34 24.70 7.07
N GLY A 76 -10.61 24.42 6.76
CA GLY A 76 -11.47 25.33 6.01
C GLY A 76 -11.25 25.30 4.49
N SER A 77 -10.41 24.39 4.00
CA SER A 77 -10.12 24.22 2.56
C SER A 77 -11.03 23.18 1.87
N GLU A 78 -12.05 22.70 2.59
CA GLU A 78 -12.93 21.66 2.11
C GLU A 78 -13.73 22.11 0.88
N SER A 79 -13.79 21.26 -0.13
CA SER A 79 -14.58 21.46 -1.34
C SER A 79 -15.15 20.14 -1.83
N VAL A 80 -16.24 20.21 -2.61
CA VAL A 80 -16.85 19.02 -3.19
C VAL A 80 -16.24 18.78 -4.57
N LEU A 81 -15.70 17.58 -4.77
CA LEU A 81 -15.33 17.06 -6.08
C LEU A 81 -16.51 16.20 -6.61
N PRO A 82 -17.24 16.66 -7.65
CA PRO A 82 -18.34 15.88 -8.22
C PRO A 82 -17.83 14.54 -8.77
N ALA A 83 -18.55 13.46 -8.47
CA ALA A 83 -18.21 12.13 -8.93
C ALA A 83 -19.43 11.21 -8.85
N ASP A 84 -19.60 10.34 -9.84
CA ASP A 84 -20.65 9.31 -9.85
C ASP A 84 -20.11 7.93 -9.38
N ALA A 85 -18.79 7.79 -9.33
CA ALA A 85 -18.10 6.58 -8.88
C ALA A 85 -16.79 6.92 -8.15
N VAL A 86 -16.49 6.18 -7.08
CA VAL A 86 -15.27 6.34 -6.29
C VAL A 86 -14.53 5.01 -6.23
N ILE A 87 -13.26 5.02 -6.60
CA ILE A 87 -12.36 3.88 -6.47
C ILE A 87 -11.34 4.20 -5.38
N LEU A 88 -11.42 3.48 -4.26
CA LEU A 88 -10.46 3.62 -3.17
C LEU A 88 -9.20 2.82 -3.50
N ALA A 89 -8.08 3.51 -3.69
CA ALA A 89 -6.78 2.92 -4.04
C ALA A 89 -5.73 3.19 -2.95
N PHE A 90 -6.08 2.90 -1.68
CA PHE A 90 -5.21 3.15 -0.53
C PHE A 90 -4.12 2.09 -0.31
N GLY A 91 -4.09 1.05 -1.15
CA GLY A 91 -3.24 -0.12 -0.98
C GLY A 91 -3.92 -1.20 -0.14
N PHE A 92 -3.12 -2.13 0.35
CA PHE A 92 -3.59 -3.31 1.08
C PHE A 92 -2.93 -3.40 2.46
N GLN A 93 -3.63 -4.05 3.39
CA GLN A 93 -3.09 -4.43 4.68
C GLN A 93 -3.11 -5.96 4.81
N PRO A 94 -2.16 -6.55 5.54
CA PRO A 94 -2.21 -7.96 5.87
C PRO A 94 -3.48 -8.33 6.62
N GLU A 95 -4.16 -9.39 6.18
CA GLU A 95 -5.27 -10.01 6.89
C GLU A 95 -4.96 -11.51 7.07
N PRO A 96 -4.20 -11.87 8.13
CA PRO A 96 -3.82 -13.26 8.35
C PRO A 96 -5.05 -14.12 8.69
N PRO A 97 -5.14 -15.35 8.15
CA PRO A 97 -6.27 -16.22 8.42
C PRO A 97 -6.28 -16.67 9.90
N ALA A 98 -7.47 -16.87 10.47
CA ALA A 98 -7.64 -17.15 11.90
C ALA A 98 -6.86 -18.38 12.41
N TRP A 99 -6.66 -19.40 11.57
CA TRP A 99 -5.87 -20.59 11.95
C TRP A 99 -4.40 -20.26 12.24
N LEU A 100 -3.86 -19.20 11.63
CA LEU A 100 -2.48 -18.81 11.80
C LEU A 100 -2.22 -18.32 13.24
N SER A 101 -3.22 -17.74 13.89
CA SER A 101 -3.17 -17.36 15.30
C SER A 101 -3.09 -18.55 16.27
N ALA A 102 -3.41 -19.77 15.82
CA ALA A 102 -3.25 -20.99 16.61
C ALA A 102 -1.82 -21.56 16.56
N THR A 103 -0.93 -20.93 15.80
CA THR A 103 0.49 -21.29 15.69
C THR A 103 1.35 -20.34 16.53
N SER A 104 2.65 -20.62 16.64
CA SER A 104 3.58 -19.75 17.39
C SER A 104 4.18 -18.61 16.56
N VAL A 105 3.58 -18.24 15.42
CA VAL A 105 4.06 -17.12 14.61
C VAL A 105 3.90 -15.79 15.34
N GLU A 106 4.72 -14.82 14.95
CA GLU A 106 4.65 -13.46 15.48
C GLU A 106 4.37 -12.48 14.35
N PHE A 107 3.75 -11.35 14.71
CA PHE A 107 3.45 -10.27 13.79
C PHE A 107 4.18 -8.99 14.19
N GLU A 108 4.59 -8.21 13.21
CA GLU A 108 5.01 -6.82 13.40
C GLU A 108 3.78 -5.95 13.73
N PRO A 109 3.96 -4.74 14.32
CA PRO A 109 2.85 -3.82 14.63
C PRO A 109 1.92 -3.49 13.44
N GLY A 110 2.38 -3.67 12.21
CA GLY A 110 1.59 -3.49 10.98
C GLY A 110 0.88 -4.75 10.47
N GLY A 111 0.80 -5.83 11.25
CA GLY A 111 0.11 -7.08 10.89
C GLY A 111 0.89 -8.00 9.94
N ARG A 112 2.08 -7.60 9.51
CA ARG A 112 2.99 -8.45 8.70
C ARG A 112 3.61 -9.54 9.56
N LEU A 113 3.89 -10.70 8.97
CA LEU A 113 4.59 -11.78 9.66
C LEU A 113 6.03 -11.39 9.97
N ARG A 114 6.44 -11.61 11.22
CA ARG A 114 7.84 -11.55 11.63
C ARG A 114 8.54 -12.82 11.16
N VAL A 115 9.67 -12.64 10.47
CA VAL A 115 10.52 -13.73 10.01
C VAL A 115 11.99 -13.47 10.34
N ALA A 116 12.78 -14.53 10.34
CA ALA A 116 14.23 -14.48 10.47
C ALA A 116 14.86 -13.67 9.32
N ALA A 117 15.85 -12.84 9.66
CA ALA A 117 16.55 -11.99 8.70
C ALA A 117 17.38 -12.81 7.71
N GLU A 118 17.76 -12.19 6.59
CA GLU A 118 18.60 -12.83 5.56
C GLU A 118 19.98 -13.28 6.07
N SER A 119 20.46 -12.70 7.18
CA SER A 119 21.73 -13.07 7.82
C SER A 119 21.64 -14.30 8.75
N GLU A 120 20.43 -14.77 9.04
CA GLU A 120 20.21 -15.91 9.94
C GLU A 120 20.41 -17.25 9.21
N PRO A 121 20.63 -18.38 9.93
CA PRO A 121 20.84 -19.69 9.29
C PRO A 121 19.65 -20.19 8.44
N LEU A 122 18.43 -19.83 8.84
CA LEU A 122 17.19 -20.13 8.14
C LEU A 122 16.41 -18.84 7.86
N PRO A 123 16.83 -18.02 6.86
CA PRO A 123 16.10 -16.82 6.47
C PRO A 123 14.64 -17.10 6.16
N PHE A 124 13.77 -16.11 6.41
CA PHE A 124 12.33 -16.19 6.13
C PHE A 124 11.54 -17.22 6.96
N GLN A 125 12.18 -17.87 7.93
CA GLN A 125 11.50 -18.72 8.92
C GLN A 125 10.76 -17.85 9.93
N THR A 126 9.52 -18.21 10.26
CA THR A 126 8.80 -17.56 11.37
C THR A 126 9.27 -18.11 12.71
N ARG A 127 8.66 -17.67 13.81
CA ARG A 127 8.89 -18.29 15.12
C ARG A 127 8.38 -19.74 15.22
N ASP A 128 7.36 -20.14 14.46
CA ASP A 128 7.08 -21.58 14.30
C ASP A 128 8.11 -22.17 13.32
N PRO A 129 8.93 -23.14 13.74
CA PRO A 129 10.02 -23.65 12.92
C PRO A 129 9.55 -24.33 11.62
N ARG A 130 8.27 -24.68 11.51
CA ARG A 130 7.69 -25.34 10.34
C ARG A 130 7.06 -24.35 9.34
N ILE A 131 6.99 -23.07 9.69
CA ILE A 131 6.32 -22.05 8.88
C ILE A 131 7.36 -21.05 8.38
N PHE A 132 7.37 -20.84 7.07
CA PHE A 132 8.20 -19.88 6.36
C PHE A 132 7.31 -18.94 5.55
N ALA A 133 7.72 -17.69 5.38
CA ALA A 133 6.94 -16.69 4.67
C ALA A 133 7.83 -15.70 3.91
N GLY A 134 7.34 -15.21 2.77
CA GLY A 134 7.97 -14.15 1.98
C GLY A 134 6.92 -13.38 1.19
N GLY A 135 7.34 -12.32 0.50
CA GLY A 135 6.48 -11.42 -0.25
C GLY A 135 5.75 -10.41 0.64
N ASP A 136 4.61 -9.93 0.17
CA ASP A 136 3.85 -8.83 0.79
C ASP A 136 3.44 -9.11 2.25
N MET A 137 3.24 -10.38 2.63
CA MET A 137 2.92 -10.75 4.01
C MET A 137 4.07 -10.46 5.00
N VAL A 138 5.30 -10.35 4.50
CA VAL A 138 6.51 -10.05 5.29
C VAL A 138 6.96 -8.62 5.06
N ARG A 139 7.10 -8.21 3.80
CA ARG A 139 7.63 -6.89 3.40
C ARG A 139 6.58 -5.80 3.35
N GLY A 140 5.32 -6.13 3.06
CA GLY A 140 4.31 -5.18 2.60
C GLY A 140 4.39 -4.97 1.09
N SER A 141 3.42 -4.22 0.53
CA SER A 141 3.28 -4.06 -0.92
C SER A 141 4.55 -3.56 -1.60
N ASP A 142 5.09 -4.40 -2.48
CA ASP A 142 6.30 -4.13 -3.28
C ASP A 142 6.16 -4.77 -4.68
N LEU A 143 7.24 -4.76 -5.46
CA LEU A 143 7.30 -5.35 -6.78
C LEU A 143 7.26 -6.88 -6.73
N VAL A 144 6.66 -7.47 -7.77
CA VAL A 144 6.58 -8.93 -7.94
C VAL A 144 7.96 -9.60 -7.92
N VAL A 145 8.98 -8.94 -8.46
CA VAL A 145 10.35 -9.48 -8.46
C VAL A 145 10.89 -9.68 -7.04
N THR A 146 10.54 -8.77 -6.12
CA THR A 146 10.94 -8.88 -4.71
C THR A 146 10.24 -10.06 -4.05
N ALA A 147 8.93 -10.22 -4.27
CA ALA A 147 8.18 -11.36 -3.75
C ALA A 147 8.72 -12.71 -4.27
N VAL A 148 9.09 -12.78 -5.55
CA VAL A 148 9.73 -13.98 -6.14
C VAL A 148 11.08 -14.27 -5.48
N TYR A 149 11.90 -13.24 -5.28
CA TYR A 149 13.19 -13.38 -4.58
C TYR A 149 12.99 -13.97 -3.18
N GLU A 150 12.12 -13.39 -2.37
CA GLU A 150 11.88 -13.84 -0.99
C GLU A 150 11.29 -15.26 -0.96
N GLY A 151 10.39 -15.59 -1.88
CA GLY A 151 9.88 -16.96 -2.02
C GLY A 151 10.98 -17.98 -2.32
N ARG A 152 11.97 -17.63 -3.16
CA ARG A 152 13.14 -18.48 -3.44
C ARG A 152 14.03 -18.65 -2.21
N GLN A 153 14.25 -17.59 -1.45
CA GLN A 153 15.05 -17.66 -0.22
C GLN A 153 14.36 -18.51 0.86
N ALA A 154 13.05 -18.32 1.06
CA ALA A 154 12.24 -19.14 1.95
C ALA A 154 12.29 -20.62 1.56
N ALA A 155 12.17 -20.93 0.27
CA ALA A 155 12.28 -22.31 -0.23
C ALA A 155 13.66 -22.94 0.07
N GLN A 156 14.76 -22.19 -0.07
CA GLN A 156 16.08 -22.68 0.31
C GLN A 156 16.19 -22.98 1.81
N SER A 157 15.58 -22.15 2.66
CA SER A 157 15.52 -22.42 4.10
C SER A 157 14.67 -23.63 4.44
N VAL A 158 13.56 -23.86 3.71
CA VAL A 158 12.76 -25.09 3.85
C VAL A 158 13.60 -26.32 3.52
N LEU A 159 14.39 -26.30 2.42
CA LEU A 159 15.28 -27.41 2.06
C LEU A 159 16.30 -27.69 3.17
N ARG A 160 16.99 -26.64 3.66
CA ARG A 160 17.95 -26.77 4.78
C ARG A 160 17.29 -27.31 6.06
N PHE A 161 16.08 -26.85 6.39
CA PHE A 161 15.33 -27.32 7.55
C PHE A 161 14.97 -28.81 7.44
N LEU A 162 14.68 -29.29 6.22
CA LEU A 162 14.38 -30.70 5.94
C LEU A 162 15.64 -31.57 5.77
N GLY A 163 16.84 -30.98 5.79
CA GLY A 163 18.10 -31.69 5.56
C GLY A 163 18.31 -32.11 4.09
N LEU A 164 17.74 -31.36 3.14
CA LEU A 164 17.84 -31.57 1.69
C LEU A 164 18.86 -30.62 1.04
#